data_AF-A0AA89ADS3-F1
#
_entry.id   AF-A0AA89ADS3-F1
#
_cell.length_a   1.000
_cell.length_b   1.000
_cell.length_c   1.000
_cell.angle_alpha   90.00
_cell.angle_beta   90.00
_cell.angle_gamma   90.00
#
_symmetry.space_group_name_H-M   'P 1'
#
loop_
_entity.id
_entity.type
_entity.pdbx_description
1 polymer ?
#
loop_
_entity_poly.entity_id
_entity_poly.type
_entity_poly.pdbx_seq_one_letter_code
_entity_poly.pdbx_strand_id
1 'polypeptide(L)'
;MTSLGAPPKICELRRTSMAAFSLIRLRDLKQLGVAHMVYPGAVHSRFEHSLGVNWLAGEAVNRLNNYQGSELGIERFDIQTVKLARLLHDVGHGPFSHLFEREFLPQEMILASSEFALPKITREKKFLYDIVANGRNGIDVDKFDYIVRDSRACALGCNFQFERLMETMRVLGDEICYRAKDYLTIHKLFATRADLYRTVYTHAKVKAIELMIVDALWKANDYLQIASHVHDPSQYWKIEELSTDILLDDTIIKAIETAPDQELRESKDLILRIRRRDLYQFCNEYAVPKDKMENFKNVTAQDIICSQKNGGVILKEEDIAVSNVRIDLTRGTHNPLE
;
A
#
# COMPACT_ATOMS: atom_id res chain seq x y z
N MET A 1 34.30 26.55 -30.33
CA MET A 1 34.15 26.86 -28.90
C MET A 1 32.71 26.58 -28.51
N THR A 2 32.48 25.37 -28.03
CA THR A 2 31.18 24.89 -27.54
C THR A 2 30.86 25.58 -26.22
N SER A 3 29.72 26.27 -26.15
CA SER A 3 29.20 26.84 -24.92
C SER A 3 28.90 25.71 -23.94
N LEU A 4 29.67 25.63 -22.86
CA LEU A 4 29.32 24.86 -21.67
C LEU A 4 28.02 25.47 -21.12
N GLY A 5 26.93 24.69 -21.19
CA GLY A 5 25.64 25.07 -20.63
C GLY A 5 25.78 25.42 -19.15
N ALA A 6 25.04 26.44 -18.72
CA ALA A 6 25.07 26.90 -17.34
C ALA A 6 24.80 25.73 -16.36
N PRO A 7 25.52 25.65 -15.23
CA PRO A 7 25.29 24.61 -14.24
C PRO A 7 23.85 24.70 -13.70
N PRO A 8 23.17 23.56 -13.46
CA PRO A 8 21.82 23.56 -12.90
C PRO A 8 21.80 24.32 -11.58
N LYS A 9 20.76 25.15 -11.38
CA LYS A 9 20.61 25.93 -10.16
C LYS A 9 20.55 24.96 -8.96
N ILE A 10 21.19 25.29 -7.84
CA ILE A 10 21.27 24.47 -6.61
C ILE A 10 19.90 23.88 -6.17
N CYS A 11 18.80 24.57 -6.48
CA CYS A 11 17.43 24.12 -6.23
C CYS A 11 17.01 22.89 -7.07
N GLU A 12 17.44 22.77 -8.34
CA GLU A 12 17.17 21.61 -9.20
C GLU A 12 17.96 20.37 -8.76
N LEU A 13 19.22 20.56 -8.35
CA LEU A 13 20.04 19.49 -7.77
C LEU A 13 19.41 18.91 -6.50
N ARG A 14 18.89 19.77 -5.60
CA ARG A 14 18.18 19.34 -4.38
C ARG A 14 16.85 18.61 -4.68
N ARG A 15 16.08 19.05 -5.67
CA ARG A 15 14.82 18.38 -6.03
C ARG A 15 15.05 17.00 -6.64
N THR A 16 16.07 16.89 -7.51
CA THR A 16 16.47 15.61 -8.12
C THR A 16 17.03 14.65 -7.06
N SER A 17 17.78 15.16 -6.07
CA SER A 17 18.29 14.33 -4.98
C SER A 17 17.19 13.82 -4.06
N MET A 18 16.18 14.64 -3.74
CA MET A 18 15.05 14.20 -2.90
C MET A 18 14.21 13.12 -3.60
N ALA A 19 13.83 13.30 -4.87
CA ALA A 19 13.04 12.29 -5.58
C ALA A 19 13.79 10.96 -5.72
N ALA A 20 15.10 11.01 -5.99
CA ALA A 20 15.95 9.82 -6.02
C ALA A 20 16.04 9.15 -4.64
N PHE A 21 16.18 9.94 -3.58
CA PHE A 21 16.23 9.44 -2.21
C PHE A 21 14.92 8.77 -1.79
N SER A 22 13.79 9.44 -1.98
CA SER A 22 12.46 8.90 -1.65
C SER A 22 12.16 7.60 -2.39
N LEU A 23 12.62 7.45 -3.63
CA LEU A 23 12.50 6.20 -4.37
C LEU A 23 13.42 5.11 -3.83
N ILE A 24 14.68 5.43 -3.50
CA ILE A 24 15.64 4.45 -2.94
C ILE A 24 15.18 3.94 -1.58
N ARG A 25 14.58 4.79 -0.73
CA ARG A 25 13.99 4.42 0.56
C ARG A 25 13.00 3.27 0.44
N LEU A 26 12.28 3.14 -0.68
CA LEU A 26 11.34 2.03 -0.91
C LEU A 26 11.99 0.64 -0.88
N ARG A 27 13.33 0.54 -0.94
CA ARG A 27 14.06 -0.74 -0.82
C ARG A 27 13.95 -1.32 0.59
N ASP A 28 13.85 -0.44 1.58
CA ASP A 28 13.78 -0.78 2.99
C ASP A 28 12.34 -0.76 3.52
N LEU A 29 11.35 -0.70 2.61
CA LEU A 29 9.93 -0.91 2.90
C LEU A 29 9.47 -2.23 2.29
N LYS A 30 9.09 -3.19 3.14
CA LYS A 30 8.49 -4.45 2.67
C LYS A 30 7.11 -4.20 2.10
N GLN A 31 6.85 -4.74 0.90
CA GLN A 31 5.57 -4.64 0.20
C GLN A 31 4.42 -5.12 1.10
N LEU A 32 4.63 -6.25 1.77
CA LEU A 32 3.64 -6.91 2.62
C LEU A 32 3.91 -6.70 4.11
N GLY A 33 4.64 -5.64 4.47
CA GLY A 33 4.99 -5.31 5.85
C GLY A 33 5.58 -6.51 6.59
N VAL A 34 4.90 -6.93 7.66
CA VAL A 34 5.35 -8.04 8.54
C VAL A 34 4.98 -9.43 8.03
N ALA A 35 4.32 -9.56 6.87
CA ALA A 35 3.90 -10.85 6.33
C ALA A 35 5.09 -11.81 6.12
N HIS A 36 6.29 -11.30 5.87
CA HIS A 36 7.52 -12.08 5.76
C HIS A 36 7.81 -12.97 6.98
N MET A 37 7.28 -12.61 8.15
CA MET A 37 7.44 -13.40 9.38
C MET A 37 6.52 -14.62 9.44
N VAL A 38 5.53 -14.72 8.54
CA VAL A 38 4.62 -15.87 8.36
C VAL A 38 4.87 -16.56 7.02
N TYR A 39 5.12 -15.78 5.97
CA TYR A 39 5.48 -16.21 4.61
C TYR A 39 6.95 -15.83 4.34
N PRO A 40 7.94 -16.70 4.60
CA PRO A 40 9.35 -16.33 4.54
C PRO A 40 9.83 -15.83 3.18
N GLY A 41 9.10 -16.11 2.09
CA GLY A 41 9.38 -15.59 0.75
C GLY A 41 8.88 -14.16 0.49
N ALA A 42 8.01 -13.61 1.34
CA ALA A 42 7.41 -12.28 1.21
C ALA A 42 8.36 -11.13 1.62
N VAL A 43 9.62 -11.22 1.22
CA VAL A 43 10.69 -10.26 1.57
C VAL A 43 10.86 -9.14 0.54
N HIS A 44 10.04 -9.14 -0.51
CA HIS A 44 10.06 -8.15 -1.57
C HIS A 44 9.69 -6.76 -1.07
N SER A 45 10.20 -5.75 -1.77
CA SER A 45 10.12 -4.34 -1.39
C SER A 45 9.18 -3.54 -2.28
N ARG A 46 8.75 -2.37 -1.81
CA ARG A 46 8.00 -1.40 -2.64
C ARG A 46 8.81 -0.87 -3.82
N PHE A 47 10.14 -0.87 -3.70
CA PHE A 47 11.02 -0.42 -4.78
C PHE A 47 10.88 -1.28 -6.03
N GLU A 48 10.97 -2.60 -5.90
CA GLU A 48 10.84 -3.50 -7.05
C GLU A 48 9.42 -3.55 -7.62
N HIS A 49 8.40 -3.37 -6.77
CA HIS A 49 7.02 -3.16 -7.20
C HIS A 49 6.90 -1.89 -8.05
N SER A 50 7.42 -0.75 -7.56
CA SER A 50 7.42 0.52 -8.29
C SER A 50 8.11 0.45 -9.65
N LEU A 51 9.22 -0.30 -9.74
CA LEU A 51 9.89 -0.57 -11.01
C LEU A 51 9.04 -1.44 -11.96
N GLY A 52 8.44 -2.51 -11.45
CA GLY A 52 7.59 -3.41 -12.23
C GLY A 52 6.36 -2.70 -12.78
N VAL A 53 5.70 -1.90 -11.94
CA VAL A 53 4.57 -1.07 -12.34
C VAL A 53 4.98 0.00 -13.36
N ASN A 54 6.10 0.70 -13.19
CA ASN A 54 6.59 1.66 -14.19
C ASN A 54 6.72 0.98 -15.56
N TRP A 55 7.31 -0.22 -15.59
CA TRP A 55 7.45 -0.98 -16.82
C TRP A 55 6.09 -1.34 -17.42
N LEU A 56 5.16 -1.90 -16.63
CA LEU A 56 3.80 -2.22 -17.08
C LEU A 56 3.03 -1.01 -17.59
N ALA A 57 3.18 0.14 -16.94
CA ALA A 57 2.53 1.39 -17.34
C ALA A 57 3.06 1.89 -18.69
N GLY A 58 4.39 1.84 -18.89
CA GLY A 58 5.00 2.15 -20.18
C GLY A 58 4.54 1.20 -21.29
N GLU A 59 4.52 -0.09 -20.99
CA GLU A 59 4.03 -1.14 -21.88
C GLU A 59 2.55 -0.98 -22.24
N ALA A 60 1.73 -0.52 -21.29
CA ALA A 60 0.33 -0.23 -21.51
C ALA A 60 0.15 0.95 -22.48
N VAL A 61 0.75 2.11 -22.19
CA VAL A 61 0.64 3.29 -23.05
C VAL A 61 1.21 3.02 -24.45
N ASN A 62 2.35 2.32 -24.53
CA ASN A 62 2.96 1.99 -25.82
C ASN A 62 2.04 1.11 -26.68
N ARG A 63 1.35 0.13 -26.10
CA ARG A 63 0.36 -0.68 -26.84
C ARG A 63 -0.80 0.17 -27.34
N LEU A 64 -1.37 1.04 -26.50
CA LEU A 64 -2.43 1.96 -26.93
C LEU A 64 -1.93 2.89 -28.05
N ASN A 65 -0.72 3.41 -27.93
CA ASN A 65 -0.09 4.26 -28.93
C ASN A 65 0.10 3.53 -30.27
N ASN A 66 0.52 2.27 -30.24
CA ASN A 66 0.71 1.47 -31.45
C ASN A 66 -0.60 1.19 -32.21
N TYR A 67 -1.72 1.03 -31.49
CA TYR A 67 -3.01 0.71 -32.11
C TYR A 67 -3.89 1.94 -32.42
N GLN A 68 -3.85 2.96 -31.56
CA GLN A 68 -4.76 4.11 -31.59
C GLN A 68 -4.05 5.45 -31.33
N GLY A 69 -2.72 5.49 -31.33
CA GLY A 69 -1.94 6.66 -30.93
C GLY A 69 -2.27 7.95 -31.69
N SER A 70 -2.44 7.86 -33.02
CA SER A 70 -2.79 9.02 -33.85
C SER A 70 -4.21 9.55 -33.58
N GLU A 71 -5.16 8.66 -33.30
CA GLU A 71 -6.54 9.03 -32.95
C GLU A 71 -6.64 9.64 -31.56
N LEU A 72 -5.89 9.08 -30.61
CA LEU A 72 -5.88 9.48 -29.20
C LEU A 72 -4.92 10.65 -28.92
N GLY A 73 -4.10 11.04 -29.92
CA GLY A 73 -3.07 12.06 -29.79
C GLY A 73 -2.02 11.72 -28.74
N ILE A 74 -1.64 10.45 -28.56
CA ILE A 74 -0.65 10.04 -27.55
C ILE A 74 0.73 10.55 -27.94
N GLU A 75 1.32 11.38 -27.09
CA GLU A 75 2.63 11.96 -27.29
C GLU A 75 3.70 11.29 -26.42
N ARG A 76 4.97 11.51 -26.77
CA ARG A 76 6.11 11.03 -25.97
C ARG A 76 6.06 11.56 -24.53
N PHE A 77 5.54 12.77 -24.34
CA PHE A 77 5.37 13.37 -23.01
C PHE A 77 4.34 12.61 -22.16
N ASP A 78 3.24 12.13 -22.74
CA ASP A 78 2.23 11.33 -22.04
C ASP A 78 2.82 10.01 -21.53
N ILE A 79 3.59 9.32 -22.39
CA ILE A 79 4.26 8.06 -22.05
C ILE A 79 5.22 8.27 -20.87
N GLN A 80 6.02 9.34 -20.90
CA GLN A 80 6.93 9.66 -19.79
C GLN A 80 6.18 10.00 -18.51
N THR A 81 5.10 10.78 -18.62
CA THR A 81 4.28 11.19 -17.48
C THR A 81 3.63 10.01 -16.79
N VAL A 82 3.01 9.09 -17.54
CA VAL A 82 2.39 7.88 -16.97
C VAL A 82 3.44 6.99 -16.29
N LYS A 83 4.61 6.81 -16.92
CA LYS A 83 5.71 6.02 -16.33
C LYS A 83 6.24 6.65 -15.05
N LEU A 84 6.42 7.97 -15.02
CA LEU A 84 6.90 8.69 -13.83
C LEU A 84 5.86 8.67 -12.71
N ALA A 85 4.58 8.91 -13.03
CA ALA A 85 3.49 8.82 -12.08
C ALA A 85 3.47 7.43 -11.41
N ARG A 86 3.66 6.36 -12.19
CA ARG A 86 3.72 5.00 -11.65
C ARG A 86 5.02 4.59 -11.00
N LEU A 87 6.14 5.20 -11.35
CA LEU A 87 7.38 5.01 -10.61
C LEU A 87 7.29 5.58 -9.19
N LEU A 88 6.58 6.70 -9.05
CA LEU A 88 6.56 7.49 -7.83
C LEU A 88 5.31 7.26 -6.97
N HIS A 89 4.35 6.45 -7.42
CA HIS A 89 3.05 6.31 -6.73
C HIS A 89 3.17 5.80 -5.28
N ASP A 90 4.22 5.04 -5.00
CA ASP A 90 4.45 4.38 -3.71
C ASP A 90 5.35 5.17 -2.75
N VAL A 91 5.93 6.31 -3.17
CA VAL A 91 6.93 7.05 -2.36
C VAL A 91 6.38 7.58 -1.05
N GLY A 92 5.05 7.71 -0.95
CA GLY A 92 4.34 8.14 0.26
C GLY A 92 4.19 7.06 1.32
N HIS A 93 4.45 5.78 1.02
CA HIS A 93 4.29 4.72 2.02
C HIS A 93 5.26 4.87 3.19
N GLY A 94 4.77 4.65 4.40
CA GLY A 94 5.54 4.59 5.65
C GLY A 94 6.06 3.19 6.00
N PRO A 95 6.70 3.03 7.18
CA PRO A 95 7.16 1.75 7.72
C PRO A 95 6.04 0.70 7.71
N PHE A 96 6.32 -0.52 7.33
CA PHE A 96 5.32 -1.60 7.26
C PHE A 96 4.12 -1.28 6.35
N SER A 97 4.30 -0.36 5.39
CA SER A 97 3.37 -0.14 4.30
C SER A 97 1.97 0.27 4.78
N HIS A 98 0.93 -0.49 4.43
CA HIS A 98 -0.45 -0.15 4.80
C HIS A 98 -0.73 -0.18 6.31
N LEU A 99 0.10 -0.86 7.10
CA LEU A 99 -0.02 -0.85 8.56
C LEU A 99 0.10 0.57 9.10
N PHE A 100 1.13 1.30 8.68
CA PHE A 100 1.40 2.64 9.20
C PHE A 100 0.30 3.62 8.83
N GLU A 101 -0.18 3.57 7.59
CA GLU A 101 -1.27 4.44 7.12
C GLU A 101 -2.60 4.17 7.82
N ARG A 102 -2.94 2.89 8.05
CA ARG A 102 -4.28 2.50 8.52
C ARG A 102 -4.42 2.49 10.03
N GLU A 103 -3.36 2.04 10.72
CA GLU A 103 -3.43 1.70 12.14
C GLU A 103 -2.60 2.65 13.01
N PHE A 104 -1.56 3.28 12.45
CA PHE A 104 -0.71 4.21 13.20
C PHE A 104 -1.10 5.68 12.99
N LEU A 105 -1.31 6.11 11.74
CA LEU A 105 -1.71 7.47 11.45
C LEU A 105 -3.21 7.71 11.75
N PRO A 106 -3.60 8.88 12.30
CA PRO A 106 -5.00 9.25 12.48
C PRO A 106 -5.79 9.19 11.16
N GLN A 107 -7.01 8.64 11.19
CA GLN A 107 -7.87 8.46 10.00
C GLN A 107 -8.14 9.76 9.21
N GLU A 108 -8.09 10.93 9.86
CA GLU A 108 -8.22 12.24 9.22
C GLU A 108 -7.11 12.50 8.17
N MET A 109 -5.95 11.86 8.31
CA MET A 109 -4.81 12.02 7.39
C MET A 109 -4.95 11.21 6.09
N ILE A 110 -5.61 10.04 6.16
CA ILE A 110 -5.89 9.19 4.98
C ILE A 110 -6.79 9.96 4.00
N LEU A 111 -7.78 10.70 4.52
CA LEU A 111 -8.71 11.52 3.72
C LEU A 111 -8.01 12.72 3.07
N ALA A 112 -7.09 13.40 3.75
CA ALA A 112 -6.38 14.56 3.19
C ALA A 112 -5.50 14.20 1.96
N SER A 113 -4.94 12.99 1.93
CA SER A 113 -4.21 12.48 0.75
C SER A 113 -5.10 12.24 -0.48
N SER A 114 -6.39 11.98 -0.26
CA SER A 114 -7.38 11.85 -1.33
C SER A 114 -7.91 13.19 -1.84
N GLU A 115 -7.70 14.28 -1.08
CA GLU A 115 -8.16 15.64 -1.40
C GLU A 115 -7.12 16.52 -2.10
N PHE A 116 -5.92 16.00 -2.40
CA PHE A 116 -5.02 16.67 -3.34
C PHE A 116 -5.61 16.59 -4.75
N ALA A 117 -6.49 17.53 -5.02
CA ALA A 117 -6.99 17.85 -6.34
C ALA A 117 -5.79 18.06 -7.25
N LEU A 118 -5.58 17.08 -8.13
CA LEU A 118 -4.73 17.25 -9.31
C LEU A 118 -5.11 18.60 -9.95
N PRO A 119 -4.11 19.39 -10.39
CA PRO A 119 -4.40 20.62 -11.13
C PRO A 119 -5.39 20.28 -12.24
N LYS A 120 -6.35 21.18 -12.51
CA LYS A 120 -7.31 21.04 -13.62
C LYS A 120 -6.55 20.79 -14.92
N ILE A 121 -6.29 19.52 -15.20
CA ILE A 121 -5.70 19.06 -16.44
C ILE A 121 -6.82 19.22 -17.47
N THR A 122 -6.46 19.90 -18.55
CA THR A 122 -7.27 20.04 -19.75
C THR A 122 -7.87 18.68 -20.11
N ARG A 123 -9.12 18.67 -20.57
CA ARG A 123 -9.99 17.49 -20.83
C ARG A 123 -9.41 16.39 -21.73
N GLU A 124 -8.16 16.45 -22.13
CA GLU A 124 -7.58 15.61 -23.16
C GLU A 124 -6.92 14.39 -22.50
N LYS A 125 -7.52 13.20 -22.69
CA LYS A 125 -6.96 11.85 -22.39
C LYS A 125 -7.18 11.30 -20.97
N LYS A 126 -8.44 11.20 -20.50
CA LYS A 126 -8.73 10.58 -19.20
C LYS A 126 -8.37 9.09 -19.15
N PHE A 127 -8.37 8.39 -20.30
CA PHE A 127 -7.97 6.98 -20.35
C PHE A 127 -6.55 6.72 -19.80
N LEU A 128 -5.67 7.72 -19.76
CA LEU A 128 -4.33 7.58 -19.16
C LEU A 128 -4.40 7.37 -17.64
N TYR A 129 -5.43 7.90 -16.96
CA TYR A 129 -5.64 7.68 -15.53
C TYR A 129 -6.08 6.25 -15.23
N ASP A 130 -6.78 5.59 -16.16
CA ASP A 130 -7.15 4.17 -16.02
C ASP A 130 -5.91 3.27 -15.95
N ILE A 131 -4.77 3.70 -16.53
CA ILE A 131 -3.48 3.01 -16.38
C ILE A 131 -2.90 3.26 -15.00
N VAL A 132 -3.00 4.51 -14.51
CA VAL A 132 -2.30 4.94 -13.31
C VAL A 132 -3.00 4.48 -12.03
N ALA A 133 -4.30 4.75 -11.93
CA ALA A 133 -5.16 4.41 -10.81
C ALA A 133 -6.60 4.45 -11.30
N ASN A 134 -7.16 3.28 -11.61
CA ASN A 134 -8.47 3.20 -12.23
C ASN A 134 -9.58 3.33 -11.18
N GLY A 135 -10.02 4.56 -10.90
CA GLY A 135 -11.11 4.82 -9.96
C GLY A 135 -12.50 4.33 -10.42
N ARG A 136 -12.67 3.94 -11.69
CA ARG A 136 -13.98 3.54 -12.23
C ARG A 136 -14.32 2.10 -11.87
N ASN A 137 -13.37 1.19 -12.11
CA ASN A 137 -13.57 -0.25 -11.93
C ASN A 137 -12.39 -0.95 -11.22
N GLY A 138 -11.30 -0.25 -10.94
CA GLY A 138 -10.14 -0.79 -10.25
C GLY A 138 -9.21 -1.63 -11.13
N ILE A 139 -9.41 -1.71 -12.45
CA ILE A 139 -8.48 -2.45 -13.33
C ILE A 139 -7.33 -1.53 -13.75
N ASP A 140 -6.17 -1.72 -13.14
CA ASP A 140 -4.96 -0.94 -13.39
C ASP A 140 -3.69 -1.79 -13.28
N VAL A 141 -2.58 -1.25 -13.77
CA VAL A 141 -1.28 -1.96 -13.81
C VAL A 141 -0.66 -2.16 -12.44
N ASP A 142 -1.16 -1.47 -11.41
CA ASP A 142 -0.83 -1.71 -10.00
C ASP A 142 -1.12 -3.16 -9.61
N LYS A 143 -2.39 -3.53 -9.82
CA LYS A 143 -2.91 -4.86 -9.48
C LYS A 143 -2.27 -5.93 -10.34
N PHE A 144 -1.92 -5.58 -11.58
CA PHE A 144 -1.24 -6.52 -12.46
C PHE A 144 0.13 -6.92 -11.91
N ASP A 145 0.89 -5.97 -11.37
CA ASP A 145 2.18 -6.27 -10.74
C ASP A 145 1.99 -7.00 -9.40
N TYR A 146 1.30 -6.39 -8.44
CA TYR A 146 1.32 -6.93 -7.07
C TYR A 146 0.63 -8.29 -6.97
N ILE A 147 -0.43 -8.57 -7.75
CA ILE A 147 -1.11 -9.88 -7.68
C ILE A 147 -0.15 -11.00 -8.07
N VAL A 148 0.59 -10.81 -9.17
CA VAL A 148 1.55 -11.81 -9.65
C VAL A 148 2.75 -11.90 -8.70
N ARG A 149 3.28 -10.75 -8.29
CA ARG A 149 4.45 -10.65 -7.40
C ARG A 149 4.20 -11.27 -6.03
N ASP A 150 3.09 -10.88 -5.38
CA ASP A 150 2.73 -11.32 -4.04
C ASP A 150 2.39 -12.80 -4.03
N SER A 151 1.66 -13.28 -5.04
CA SER A 151 1.37 -14.72 -5.18
C SER A 151 2.66 -15.51 -5.27
N ARG A 152 3.60 -15.09 -6.11
CA ARG A 152 4.91 -15.75 -6.25
C ARG A 152 5.71 -15.71 -4.94
N ALA A 153 5.79 -14.55 -4.29
CA ALA A 153 6.56 -14.37 -3.07
C ALA A 153 5.98 -15.18 -1.88
N CYS A 154 4.66 -15.35 -1.84
CA CYS A 154 3.97 -16.14 -0.82
C CYS A 154 3.81 -17.62 -1.20
N ALA A 155 4.39 -18.06 -2.33
CA ALA A 155 4.26 -19.41 -2.88
C ALA A 155 2.80 -19.87 -3.11
N LEU A 156 1.94 -18.93 -3.51
CA LEU A 156 0.55 -19.17 -3.89
C LEU A 156 0.41 -19.29 -5.41
N GLY A 157 -0.56 -20.08 -5.86
CA GLY A 157 -0.90 -20.17 -7.28
C GLY A 157 -1.54 -18.86 -7.78
N CYS A 158 -1.07 -18.35 -8.91
CA CYS A 158 -1.66 -17.19 -9.59
C CYS A 158 -2.30 -17.62 -10.90
N ASN A 159 -3.64 -17.61 -10.95
CA ASN A 159 -4.39 -17.96 -12.16
C ASN A 159 -4.65 -16.75 -13.07
N PHE A 160 -4.36 -15.54 -12.60
CA PHE A 160 -4.47 -14.31 -13.36
C PHE A 160 -3.24 -14.08 -14.25
N GLN A 161 -3.48 -13.70 -15.51
CA GLN A 161 -2.47 -13.42 -16.54
C GLN A 161 -2.83 -12.09 -17.21
N PHE A 162 -2.10 -11.04 -16.90
CA PHE A 162 -2.41 -9.68 -17.36
C PHE A 162 -2.06 -9.46 -18.84
N GLU A 163 -1.15 -10.25 -19.40
CA GLU A 163 -0.58 -10.07 -20.74
C GLU A 163 -1.68 -10.04 -21.80
N ARG A 164 -2.69 -10.91 -21.65
CA ARG A 164 -3.83 -10.97 -22.56
C ARG A 164 -4.69 -9.71 -22.51
N LEU A 165 -4.88 -9.11 -21.33
CA LEU A 165 -5.62 -7.87 -21.17
C LEU A 165 -4.83 -6.71 -21.78
N MET A 166 -3.54 -6.63 -21.49
CA MET A 166 -2.65 -5.58 -22.03
C MET A 166 -2.57 -5.61 -23.55
N GLU A 167 -2.52 -6.78 -24.16
CA GLU A 167 -2.43 -6.92 -25.62
C GLU A 167 -3.67 -6.39 -26.36
N THR A 168 -4.83 -6.50 -25.71
CA THR A 168 -6.13 -6.39 -26.40
C THR A 168 -6.95 -5.19 -25.96
N MET A 169 -6.46 -4.45 -24.96
CA MET A 169 -7.09 -3.22 -24.50
C MET A 169 -7.12 -2.15 -25.59
N ARG A 170 -8.21 -1.38 -25.62
CA ARG A 170 -8.45 -0.28 -26.55
C ARG A 170 -9.12 0.87 -25.81
N VAL A 171 -9.04 2.08 -26.34
CA VAL A 171 -9.77 3.22 -25.81
C VAL A 171 -11.06 3.41 -26.60
N LEU A 172 -12.19 3.48 -25.89
CA LEU A 172 -13.50 3.84 -26.43
C LEU A 172 -14.13 4.86 -25.48
N GLY A 173 -14.58 6.00 -26.00
CA GLY A 173 -15.22 7.03 -25.17
C GLY A 173 -14.33 7.56 -24.03
N ASP A 174 -13.01 7.62 -24.25
CA ASP A 174 -12.01 8.07 -23.24
C ASP A 174 -11.87 7.11 -22.03
N GLU A 175 -12.17 5.83 -22.24
CA GLU A 175 -12.04 4.76 -21.24
C GLU A 175 -11.28 3.57 -21.81
N ILE A 176 -10.42 2.95 -21.00
CA ILE A 176 -9.79 1.68 -21.36
C ILE A 176 -10.81 0.56 -21.31
N CYS A 177 -11.04 -0.04 -22.47
CA CYS A 177 -11.98 -1.13 -22.70
C CYS A 177 -11.25 -2.41 -23.07
N TYR A 178 -11.84 -3.54 -22.67
CA TYR A 178 -11.36 -4.89 -22.98
C TYR A 178 -12.41 -5.62 -23.83
N ARG A 179 -12.00 -6.65 -24.57
CA ARG A 179 -12.94 -7.44 -25.36
C ARG A 179 -13.83 -8.26 -24.44
N ALA A 180 -15.13 -8.35 -24.75
CA ALA A 180 -16.09 -9.14 -23.97
C ALA A 180 -15.64 -10.59 -23.72
N LYS A 181 -14.97 -11.23 -24.69
CA LYS A 181 -14.44 -12.60 -24.55
C LYS A 181 -13.31 -12.75 -23.52
N ASP A 182 -12.74 -11.65 -23.04
CA ASP A 182 -11.67 -11.63 -22.04
C ASP A 182 -12.23 -11.50 -20.60
N TYR A 183 -13.56 -11.54 -20.43
CA TYR A 183 -14.24 -11.43 -19.12
C TYR A 183 -13.69 -12.40 -18.07
N LEU A 184 -13.34 -13.63 -18.46
CA LEU A 184 -12.84 -14.63 -17.52
C LEU A 184 -11.48 -14.23 -16.94
N THR A 185 -10.63 -13.53 -17.71
CA THR A 185 -9.35 -13.02 -17.21
C THR A 185 -9.57 -11.90 -16.19
N ILE A 186 -10.56 -11.02 -16.43
CA ILE A 186 -10.93 -9.98 -15.46
C ILE A 186 -11.55 -10.59 -14.20
N HIS A 187 -12.41 -11.62 -14.34
CA HIS A 187 -12.91 -12.35 -13.18
C HIS A 187 -11.77 -12.96 -12.35
N LYS A 188 -10.77 -13.55 -13.02
CA LYS A 188 -9.58 -14.11 -12.37
C LYS A 188 -8.75 -13.04 -11.63
N LEU A 189 -8.63 -11.82 -12.18
CA LEU A 189 -7.99 -10.69 -11.49
C LEU A 189 -8.60 -10.48 -10.11
N PHE A 190 -9.92 -10.29 -10.05
CA PHE A 190 -10.62 -9.98 -8.81
C PHE A 190 -10.71 -11.17 -7.87
N ALA A 191 -10.89 -12.39 -8.39
CA ALA A 191 -10.88 -13.61 -7.60
C ALA A 191 -9.51 -13.83 -6.92
N THR A 192 -8.41 -13.76 -7.68
CA THR A 192 -7.06 -13.92 -7.13
C THR A 192 -6.73 -12.82 -6.12
N ARG A 193 -7.15 -11.57 -6.38
CA ARG A 193 -7.03 -10.50 -5.37
C ARG A 193 -7.77 -10.87 -4.08
N ALA A 194 -9.03 -11.29 -4.16
CA ALA A 194 -9.81 -11.65 -2.98
C ALA A 194 -9.17 -12.82 -2.21
N ASP A 195 -8.57 -13.78 -2.90
CA ASP A 195 -7.84 -14.90 -2.29
C ASP A 195 -6.56 -14.45 -1.58
N LEU A 196 -5.81 -13.51 -2.15
CA LEU A 196 -4.65 -12.88 -1.49
C LEU A 196 -5.07 -12.15 -0.21
N TYR A 197 -6.19 -11.44 -0.23
CA TYR A 197 -6.73 -10.80 0.98
C TYR A 197 -7.02 -11.84 2.06
N ARG A 198 -7.82 -12.86 1.75
CA ARG A 198 -8.22 -13.92 2.71
C ARG A 198 -7.05 -14.72 3.25
N THR A 199 -6.05 -14.98 2.40
CA THR A 199 -4.98 -15.92 2.74
C THR A 199 -3.79 -15.20 3.37
N VAL A 200 -3.38 -14.06 2.82
CA VAL A 200 -2.11 -13.40 3.18
C VAL A 200 -2.37 -12.12 3.98
N TYR A 201 -3.08 -11.16 3.40
CA TYR A 201 -3.17 -9.81 3.97
C TYR A 201 -4.01 -9.76 5.27
N THR A 202 -4.92 -10.71 5.48
CA THR A 202 -5.72 -10.85 6.70
C THR A 202 -5.33 -12.05 7.54
N HIS A 203 -4.19 -12.70 7.27
CA HIS A 203 -3.77 -13.87 8.03
C HIS A 203 -3.64 -13.54 9.51
N ALA A 204 -4.28 -14.33 10.40
CA ALA A 204 -4.40 -14.02 11.83
C ALA A 204 -3.05 -13.73 12.51
N LYS A 205 -2.01 -14.53 12.23
CA LYS A 205 -0.65 -14.28 12.77
C LYS A 205 0.01 -13.03 12.20
N VAL A 206 -0.27 -12.66 10.95
CA VAL A 206 0.22 -11.41 10.36
C VAL A 206 -0.43 -10.26 11.10
N LYS A 207 -1.77 -10.28 11.23
CA LYS A 207 -2.54 -9.28 11.98
C LYS A 207 -2.09 -9.11 13.43
N ALA A 208 -1.84 -10.21 14.14
CA ALA A 208 -1.32 -10.16 15.50
C ALA A 208 0.02 -9.41 15.58
N ILE A 209 0.94 -9.67 14.64
CA ILE A 209 2.23 -8.97 14.60
C ILE A 209 2.05 -7.51 14.19
N GLU A 210 1.18 -7.23 13.21
CA GLU A 210 0.89 -5.85 12.78
C GLU A 210 0.43 -5.00 13.98
N LEU A 211 -0.54 -5.50 14.74
CA LEU A 211 -1.08 -4.81 15.91
C LEU A 211 -0.01 -4.59 17.00
N MET A 212 0.83 -5.60 17.27
CA MET A 212 1.93 -5.45 18.22
C MET A 212 2.98 -4.43 17.76
N ILE A 213 3.25 -4.33 16.46
CA ILE A 213 4.14 -3.31 15.89
C ILE A 213 3.51 -1.93 16.03
N VAL A 214 2.21 -1.79 15.76
CA VAL A 214 1.48 -0.53 15.95
C VAL A 214 1.56 -0.07 17.40
N ASP A 215 1.30 -0.96 18.36
CA ASP A 215 1.45 -0.65 19.79
C ASP A 215 2.89 -0.24 20.13
N ALA A 216 3.88 -0.95 19.61
CA ALA A 216 5.28 -0.60 19.82
C ALA A 216 5.61 0.80 19.25
N LEU A 217 5.12 1.14 18.07
CA LEU A 217 5.31 2.46 17.46
C LEU A 217 4.59 3.54 18.27
N TRP A 218 3.37 3.29 18.75
CA TRP A 218 2.63 4.23 19.61
C TRP A 218 3.37 4.50 20.91
N LYS A 219 3.91 3.46 21.56
CA LYS A 219 4.73 3.60 22.77
C LYS A 219 6.05 4.34 22.52
N ALA A 220 6.60 4.25 21.32
CA ALA A 220 7.79 4.99 20.93
C ALA A 220 7.49 6.44 20.50
N ASN A 221 6.25 6.74 20.09
CA ASN A 221 5.88 8.01 19.48
C ASN A 221 6.03 9.20 20.43
N ASP A 222 5.75 9.04 21.73
CA ASP A 222 5.89 10.13 22.71
C ASP A 222 7.34 10.62 22.81
N TYR A 223 8.31 9.73 22.57
CA TYR A 223 9.73 10.03 22.59
C TYR A 223 10.26 10.42 21.20
N LEU A 224 10.05 9.55 20.20
CA LEU A 224 10.58 9.72 18.84
C LEU A 224 9.81 10.73 17.99
N GLN A 225 8.62 11.18 18.41
CA GLN A 225 7.81 12.15 17.69
C GLN A 225 7.56 11.74 16.22
N ILE A 226 7.27 10.45 16.02
CA ILE A 226 7.11 9.82 14.70
C ILE A 226 5.99 10.50 13.90
N ALA A 227 4.86 10.77 14.56
CA ALA A 227 3.69 11.41 13.95
C ALA A 227 3.90 12.89 13.61
N SER A 228 4.88 13.57 14.23
CA SER A 228 5.03 15.03 14.15
C SER A 228 5.52 15.53 12.77
N HIS A 229 6.13 14.66 11.98
CA HIS A 229 6.74 15.01 10.68
C HIS A 229 5.91 14.54 9.47
N VAL A 230 4.76 13.93 9.71
CA VAL A 230 3.97 13.23 8.68
C VAL A 230 3.32 14.21 7.69
N HIS A 231 3.15 15.47 8.09
CA HIS A 231 2.54 16.53 7.26
C HIS A 231 3.51 17.32 6.39
N ASP A 232 4.83 17.14 6.56
CA ASP A 232 5.83 17.82 5.76
C ASP A 232 6.51 16.81 4.81
N PRO A 233 6.18 16.80 3.50
CA PRO A 233 6.80 15.87 2.54
C PRO A 233 8.34 15.95 2.50
N SER A 234 8.93 17.09 2.86
CA SER A 234 10.39 17.25 2.89
C SER A 234 11.05 16.59 4.09
N GLN A 235 10.28 16.33 5.16
CA GLN A 235 10.71 15.69 6.40
C GLN A 235 10.09 14.30 6.62
N TYR A 236 9.05 13.94 5.87
CA TYR A 236 8.30 12.68 6.02
C TYR A 236 9.18 11.43 6.06
N TRP A 237 10.34 11.46 5.40
CA TRP A 237 11.22 10.30 5.27
C TRP A 237 12.22 10.13 6.43
N LYS A 238 12.33 11.09 7.36
CA LYS A 238 13.28 11.03 8.48
C LYS A 238 12.77 11.72 9.75
N ILE A 239 13.28 11.28 10.89
CA ILE A 239 13.15 11.95 12.18
C ILE A 239 14.52 12.51 12.54
N GLU A 240 14.61 13.84 12.72
CA GLU A 240 15.83 14.50 13.17
C GLU A 240 15.90 14.45 14.71
N GLU A 241 16.59 13.44 15.25
CA GLU A 241 16.91 13.37 16.68
C GLU A 241 18.42 13.52 16.92
N LEU A 242 18.77 14.14 18.06
CA LEU A 242 20.02 14.80 18.48
C LEU A 242 21.38 14.09 18.25
N SER A 243 21.43 12.90 17.64
CA SER A 243 22.70 12.25 17.27
C SER A 243 22.62 11.17 16.17
N THR A 244 21.45 10.81 15.64
CA THR A 244 21.31 9.82 14.55
C THR A 244 20.02 10.06 13.77
N ASP A 245 20.11 10.16 12.44
CA ASP A 245 18.94 10.24 11.57
C ASP A 245 18.21 8.88 11.57
N ILE A 246 16.98 8.85 12.10
CA ILE A 246 16.11 7.67 11.99
C ILE A 246 15.31 7.80 10.69
N LEU A 247 15.53 6.86 9.77
CA LEU A 247 14.73 6.79 8.55
C LEU A 247 13.33 6.27 8.90
N LEU A 248 12.30 6.90 8.34
CA LEU A 248 10.93 6.46 8.51
C LEU A 248 10.65 5.30 7.55
N ASP A 249 11.37 4.18 7.69
CA ASP A 249 11.17 2.93 6.96
C ASP A 249 11.16 1.72 7.94
N ASP A 250 11.19 0.48 7.45
CA ASP A 250 11.08 -0.70 8.32
C ASP A 250 12.29 -0.81 9.29
N THR A 251 13.39 -0.10 9.04
CA THR A 251 14.56 -0.08 9.93
C THR A 251 14.27 0.59 11.27
N ILE A 252 13.17 1.35 11.41
CA ILE A 252 12.73 1.98 12.66
C ILE A 252 12.63 0.98 13.82
N ILE A 253 12.21 -0.27 13.55
CA ILE A 253 12.14 -1.30 14.60
C ILE A 253 13.51 -1.65 15.13
N LYS A 254 14.53 -1.70 14.26
CA LYS A 254 15.91 -1.92 14.69
C LYS A 254 16.47 -0.71 15.43
N ALA A 255 16.10 0.50 15.02
CA ALA A 255 16.47 1.72 15.74
C ALA A 255 15.91 1.70 17.18
N ILE A 256 14.62 1.42 17.34
CA ILE A 256 13.99 1.29 18.67
C ILE A 256 14.65 0.17 19.48
N GLU A 257 14.89 -1.00 18.87
CA GLU A 257 15.47 -2.17 19.54
C GLU A 257 16.89 -1.91 20.06
N THR A 258 17.66 -1.04 19.38
CA THR A 258 19.07 -0.77 19.70
C THR A 258 19.31 0.54 20.45
N ALA A 259 18.31 1.42 20.52
CA ALA A 259 18.39 2.68 21.25
C ALA A 259 18.77 2.44 22.73
N PRO A 260 19.60 3.27 23.37
CA PRO A 260 19.93 3.13 24.79
C PRO A 260 18.80 3.62 25.71
N ASP A 261 17.82 4.34 25.18
CA ASP A 261 16.88 5.18 25.93
C ASP A 261 15.86 4.34 26.71
N GLN A 262 15.62 4.75 27.96
CA GLN A 262 14.74 4.04 28.90
C GLN A 262 13.26 4.29 28.57
N GLU A 263 12.98 5.43 27.95
CA GLU A 263 11.69 5.89 27.44
C GLU A 263 11.12 4.91 26.41
N LEU A 264 11.98 4.21 25.67
CA LEU A 264 11.61 3.21 24.67
C LEU A 264 11.39 1.80 25.24
N ARG A 265 11.43 1.61 26.57
CA ARG A 265 11.37 0.29 27.20
C ARG A 265 10.11 -0.50 26.86
N GLU A 266 8.92 0.10 26.94
CA GLU A 266 7.67 -0.58 26.62
C GLU A 266 7.63 -1.03 25.15
N SER A 267 8.11 -0.16 24.25
CA SER A 267 8.22 -0.47 22.82
C SER A 267 9.19 -1.63 22.56
N LYS A 268 10.37 -1.61 23.21
CA LYS A 268 11.37 -2.69 23.14
C LYS A 268 10.82 -4.02 23.66
N ASP A 269 10.07 -4.00 24.77
CA ASP A 269 9.48 -5.20 25.36
C ASP A 269 8.47 -5.86 24.38
N LEU A 270 7.64 -5.07 23.69
CA LEU A 270 6.76 -5.56 22.63
C LEU A 270 7.54 -6.15 21.44
N ILE A 271 8.59 -5.48 20.97
CA ILE A 271 9.45 -5.98 19.89
C ILE A 271 10.11 -7.31 20.30
N LEU A 272 10.62 -7.42 21.54
CA LEU A 272 11.21 -8.65 22.07
C LEU A 272 10.19 -9.80 22.12
N ARG A 273 8.95 -9.53 22.51
CA ARG A 273 7.86 -10.51 22.46
C ARG A 273 7.61 -11.02 21.05
N ILE A 274 7.55 -10.11 20.06
CA ILE A 274 7.46 -10.46 18.63
C ILE A 274 8.61 -11.37 18.20
N ARG A 275 9.86 -11.05 18.57
CA ARG A 275 11.06 -11.86 18.27
C ARG A 275 10.98 -13.27 18.87
N ARG A 276 10.44 -13.38 20.09
CA ARG A 276 10.27 -14.66 20.81
C ARG A 276 9.03 -15.46 20.40
N ARG A 277 8.22 -14.93 19.48
CA ARG A 277 6.90 -15.48 19.11
C ARG A 277 5.91 -15.59 20.27
N ASP A 278 6.08 -14.74 21.28
CA ASP A 278 5.02 -14.43 22.23
C ASP A 278 4.10 -13.37 21.60
N LEU A 279 3.17 -13.83 20.76
CA LEU A 279 2.28 -12.97 19.99
C LEU A 279 0.93 -12.80 20.68
N TYR A 280 0.20 -11.73 20.31
CA TYR A 280 -1.23 -11.63 20.60
C TYR A 280 -1.96 -12.87 20.10
N GLN A 281 -2.85 -13.38 20.94
CA GLN A 281 -3.57 -14.63 20.69
C GLN A 281 -4.77 -14.35 19.81
N PHE A 282 -4.90 -15.12 18.73
CA PHE A 282 -6.11 -15.09 17.91
C PHE A 282 -7.25 -15.79 18.64
N CYS A 283 -8.34 -15.08 18.88
CA CYS A 283 -9.49 -15.61 19.62
C CYS A 283 -10.59 -16.14 18.70
N ASN A 284 -11.02 -15.36 17.71
CA ASN A 284 -12.15 -15.71 16.85
C ASN A 284 -12.18 -14.90 15.54
N GLU A 285 -12.90 -15.41 14.55
CA GLU A 285 -13.26 -14.72 13.31
C GLU A 285 -14.75 -14.93 13.01
N TYR A 286 -15.43 -13.89 12.52
CA TYR A 286 -16.82 -13.97 12.10
C TYR A 286 -16.99 -13.42 10.68
N ALA A 287 -17.29 -14.32 9.74
CA ALA A 287 -17.66 -13.93 8.38
C ALA A 287 -19.11 -13.42 8.36
N VAL A 288 -19.29 -12.13 8.09
CA VAL A 288 -20.60 -11.50 8.02
C VAL A 288 -21.39 -12.06 6.82
N PRO A 289 -22.56 -12.68 7.04
CA PRO A 289 -23.40 -13.16 5.95
C PRO A 289 -23.85 -12.02 5.02
N LYS A 290 -23.95 -12.31 3.71
CA LYS A 290 -24.25 -11.30 2.68
C LYS A 290 -25.58 -10.56 2.95
N ASP A 291 -26.58 -11.27 3.43
CA ASP A 291 -27.91 -10.75 3.80
C ASP A 291 -27.88 -9.77 4.99
N LYS A 292 -26.80 -9.79 5.78
CA LYS A 292 -26.64 -8.93 6.97
C LYS A 292 -25.69 -7.76 6.73
N MET A 293 -24.92 -7.76 5.63
CA MET A 293 -23.84 -6.79 5.39
C MET A 293 -24.29 -5.33 5.44
N GLU A 294 -25.45 -4.98 4.89
CA GLU A 294 -25.93 -3.58 4.84
C GLU A 294 -26.19 -2.99 6.23
N ASN A 295 -26.59 -3.83 7.18
CA ASN A 295 -26.95 -3.40 8.55
C ASN A 295 -25.91 -3.82 9.59
N PHE A 296 -24.81 -4.45 9.17
CA PHE A 296 -23.78 -4.92 10.08
C PHE A 296 -22.88 -3.75 10.49
N LYS A 297 -22.87 -3.42 11.77
CA LYS A 297 -21.94 -2.42 12.33
C LYS A 297 -20.60 -3.07 12.62
N ASN A 298 -19.52 -2.31 12.46
CA ASN A 298 -18.19 -2.74 12.89
C ASN A 298 -18.23 -3.08 14.38
N VAL A 299 -17.61 -4.20 14.74
CA VAL A 299 -17.49 -4.64 16.13
C VAL A 299 -16.32 -3.91 16.77
N THR A 300 -16.51 -3.43 17.98
CA THR A 300 -15.47 -2.77 18.79
C THR A 300 -15.01 -3.66 19.95
N ALA A 301 -13.86 -3.35 20.54
CA ALA A 301 -13.40 -4.00 21.77
C ALA A 301 -14.43 -3.83 22.90
N GLN A 302 -15.04 -2.65 23.00
CA GLN A 302 -16.10 -2.36 23.96
C GLN A 302 -17.33 -3.26 23.79
N ASP A 303 -17.77 -3.55 22.54
CA ASP A 303 -18.89 -4.46 22.29
C ASP A 303 -18.63 -5.88 22.83
N ILE A 304 -17.39 -6.34 22.70
CA ILE A 304 -16.95 -7.66 23.19
C ILE A 304 -16.93 -7.67 24.72
N ILE A 305 -16.42 -6.61 25.35
CA ILE A 305 -16.31 -6.46 26.81
C ILE A 305 -17.69 -6.37 27.45
N CYS A 306 -18.61 -5.62 26.84
CA CYS A 306 -20.00 -5.56 27.29
C CYS A 306 -20.71 -6.93 27.23
N SER A 307 -20.18 -7.87 26.45
CA SER A 307 -20.72 -9.22 26.28
C SER A 307 -20.02 -10.28 27.14
N GLN A 308 -19.06 -9.89 27.99
CA GLN A 308 -18.31 -10.82 28.83
C GLN A 308 -19.21 -11.50 29.88
N LYS A 309 -19.02 -12.81 30.09
CA LYS A 309 -19.71 -13.57 31.14
C LYS A 309 -18.78 -13.73 32.35
N ASN A 310 -19.34 -13.85 33.56
CA ASN A 310 -18.56 -14.05 34.79
C ASN A 310 -17.75 -15.37 34.72
N GLY A 311 -16.47 -15.27 34.35
CA GLY A 311 -15.56 -16.40 34.14
C GLY A 311 -14.28 -16.35 34.99
N GLY A 312 -14.20 -15.44 35.97
CA GLY A 312 -13.06 -15.30 36.89
C GLY A 312 -11.94 -14.38 36.40
N VAL A 313 -11.89 -14.04 35.11
CA VAL A 313 -11.01 -13.03 34.53
C VAL A 313 -11.88 -11.94 33.89
N ILE A 314 -11.64 -10.69 34.27
CA ILE A 314 -12.33 -9.51 33.72
C ILE A 314 -11.38 -8.88 32.70
N LEU A 315 -11.77 -8.90 31.43
CA LEU A 315 -11.03 -8.26 30.36
C LEU A 315 -11.39 -6.77 30.27
N LYS A 316 -10.40 -5.95 29.98
CA LYS A 316 -10.52 -4.52 29.67
C LYS A 316 -10.35 -4.25 28.18
N GLU A 317 -10.63 -3.03 27.76
CA GLU A 317 -10.57 -2.61 26.34
C GLU A 317 -9.16 -2.75 25.77
N GLU A 318 -8.16 -2.39 26.56
CA GLU A 318 -6.73 -2.57 26.27
C GLU A 318 -6.30 -4.03 26.08
N ASP A 319 -7.08 -5.01 26.53
CA ASP A 319 -6.78 -6.44 26.38
C ASP A 319 -7.30 -7.03 25.05
N ILE A 320 -8.09 -6.28 24.29
CA ILE A 320 -8.79 -6.77 23.10
C ILE A 320 -8.50 -5.90 21.88
N ALA A 321 -7.94 -6.52 20.85
CA ALA A 321 -7.83 -5.91 19.52
C ALA A 321 -8.89 -6.48 18.57
N VAL A 322 -9.56 -5.61 17.81
CA VAL A 322 -10.57 -6.00 16.81
C VAL A 322 -10.20 -5.45 15.44
N SER A 323 -10.09 -6.33 14.44
CA SER A 323 -9.86 -5.94 13.06
C SER A 323 -11.12 -6.19 12.23
N ASN A 324 -11.73 -5.11 11.74
CA ASN A 324 -12.88 -5.18 10.83
C ASN A 324 -12.37 -5.07 9.39
N VAL A 325 -12.52 -6.14 8.60
CA VAL A 325 -12.01 -6.17 7.22
C VAL A 325 -13.15 -6.39 6.23
N ARG A 326 -13.21 -5.53 5.21
CA ARG A 326 -14.09 -5.70 4.05
C ARG A 326 -13.28 -6.24 2.87
N ILE A 327 -13.66 -7.43 2.40
CA ILE A 327 -13.07 -8.04 1.21
C ILE A 327 -14.08 -7.94 0.07
N ASP A 328 -13.77 -7.13 -0.94
CA ASP A 328 -14.60 -6.93 -2.12
C ASP A 328 -13.82 -7.14 -3.43
N LEU A 329 -14.53 -7.02 -4.55
CA LEU A 329 -13.97 -7.04 -5.89
C LEU A 329 -13.71 -5.60 -6.38
N THR A 330 -13.18 -4.73 -5.51
CA THR A 330 -12.80 -3.32 -5.77
C THR A 330 -13.93 -2.33 -6.08
N ARG A 331 -15.21 -2.74 -6.03
CA ARG A 331 -16.38 -1.85 -6.15
C ARG A 331 -17.41 -2.04 -5.04
N GLY A 332 -16.97 -2.35 -3.83
CA GLY A 332 -17.87 -2.52 -2.67
C GLY A 332 -18.84 -3.69 -2.86
N THR A 333 -20.14 -3.41 -2.92
CA THR A 333 -21.19 -4.43 -3.17
C THR A 333 -21.43 -4.71 -4.65
N HIS A 334 -20.90 -3.87 -5.54
CA HIS A 334 -21.12 -4.00 -6.98
C HIS A 334 -20.12 -4.97 -7.60
N ASN A 335 -20.57 -5.68 -8.61
CA ASN A 335 -19.71 -6.50 -9.45
C ASN A 335 -18.91 -5.56 -10.38
N PRO A 336 -17.56 -5.60 -10.38
CA PRO A 336 -16.76 -4.78 -11.29
C PRO A 336 -16.90 -5.18 -12.77
N LEU A 337 -17.56 -6.31 -13.05
CA LEU A 337 -17.89 -6.78 -14.40
C LEU A 337 -19.26 -6.29 -14.90
N GLU A 338 -20.06 -5.69 -14.03
CA GLU A 338 -21.34 -5.03 -14.34
C GLU A 338 -21.12 -3.51 -14.42
#